data_AF-A0A1G9W3K7-F1
#
_entry.id   AF-A0A1G9W3K7-F1
#
_cell.length_a   1.000
_cell.length_b   1.000
_cell.length_c   1.000
_cell.angle_alpha   90.00
_cell.angle_beta   90.00
_cell.angle_gamma   90.00
#
_symmetry.space_group_name_H-M   'P 1'
#
loop_
_entity.id
_entity.type
_entity.pdbx_description
1 polymer ?
#
loop_
_entity_poly.entity_id
_entity_poly.type
_entity_poly.pdbx_seq_one_letter_code
_entity_poly.pdbx_strand_id
1 'polypeptide(L)'
;MDLSAMSLSEYAREQLRSMHRAVGLGDVPGELLGPIGTMLGPGGSRLLSEPPLWSSELSDDKTPIEFSIAFEGEQTPTVRLCVEPMAESPSHAANVQISKEILQLYSERFSFSLDQFDQVSELFLDPGLAGRFAIWVSVVLKRNDTPTFKVYFTPDQQALAVAPALIEQALARLGFPEAFAPLRRHALRPEPGLDQFTFFSLDLGERLRSRVKVYASHFAADVTDIERAGRVARGVEPGRLRDFCYLVGGGPGPFAARPLISSYAFVEGDTDRPSGYTLHLPIRDYVTDDQQSRARVNALLSQHGFPTAPFERALGVAARRPLEGGVGMIPYASLRLGLVRPGVTIYLSSELYETVRPRSWRALADNYSRSTVVPTGRIPEDLSLNSVK
;
A
#
# COMPACT_ATOMS: atom_id res chain seq x y z
N MET A 1 -25.56 -0.24 -10.54
CA MET A 1 -24.89 -1.11 -11.52
C MET A 1 -24.95 -2.50 -10.95
N ASP A 2 -25.50 -3.47 -11.69
CA ASP A 2 -25.45 -4.86 -11.25
C ASP A 2 -24.01 -5.36 -11.43
N LEU A 3 -23.33 -5.61 -10.30
CA LEU A 3 -21.94 -6.03 -10.30
C LEU A 3 -21.80 -7.54 -10.46
N SER A 4 -22.88 -8.32 -10.33
CA SER A 4 -22.82 -9.78 -10.29
C SER A 4 -22.26 -10.39 -11.58
N ALA A 5 -22.63 -9.83 -12.73
CA ALA A 5 -22.16 -10.28 -14.04
C ALA A 5 -20.83 -9.62 -14.49
N MET A 6 -20.24 -8.75 -13.68
CA MET A 6 -19.00 -8.05 -14.00
C MET A 6 -17.79 -8.90 -13.59
N SER A 7 -16.72 -8.86 -14.36
CA SER A 7 -15.41 -9.42 -13.99
C SER A 7 -14.58 -8.46 -13.14
N LEU A 8 -13.58 -8.98 -12.40
CA LEU A 8 -12.60 -8.14 -11.67
C LEU A 8 -11.92 -7.10 -12.61
N SER A 9 -11.55 -7.52 -13.82
CA SER A 9 -10.92 -6.65 -14.81
C SER A 9 -11.85 -5.57 -15.36
N GLU A 10 -13.14 -5.85 -15.54
CA GLU A 10 -14.13 -4.84 -15.90
C GLU A 10 -14.31 -3.83 -14.76
N TYR A 11 -14.46 -4.32 -13.52
CA TYR A 11 -14.57 -3.46 -12.35
C TYR A 11 -13.35 -2.54 -12.19
N ALA A 12 -12.13 -3.07 -12.26
CA ALA A 12 -10.91 -2.28 -12.12
C ALA A 12 -10.85 -1.13 -13.12
N ARG A 13 -11.19 -1.39 -14.40
CA ARG A 13 -11.21 -0.38 -15.47
C ARG A 13 -12.28 0.69 -15.22
N GLU A 14 -13.48 0.26 -14.89
CA GLU A 14 -14.63 1.13 -14.69
C GLU A 14 -14.48 2.03 -13.46
N GLN A 15 -13.99 1.45 -12.37
CA GLN A 15 -13.72 2.17 -11.14
C GLN A 15 -12.56 3.16 -11.34
N LEU A 16 -11.47 2.76 -12.01
CA LEU A 16 -10.36 3.66 -12.30
C LEU A 16 -10.79 4.85 -13.15
N ARG A 17 -11.58 4.61 -14.20
CA ARG A 17 -12.17 5.66 -15.06
C ARG A 17 -13.01 6.63 -14.24
N SER A 18 -13.88 6.09 -13.37
CA SER A 18 -14.76 6.89 -12.51
C SER A 18 -13.97 7.73 -11.51
N MET A 19 -12.94 7.16 -10.88
CA MET A 19 -12.06 7.86 -9.96
C MET A 19 -11.27 8.98 -10.66
N HIS A 20 -10.73 8.72 -11.84
CA HIS A 20 -9.97 9.71 -12.62
C HIS A 20 -10.83 10.96 -12.94
N ARG A 21 -12.08 10.74 -13.37
CA ARG A 21 -13.05 11.84 -13.55
C ARG A 21 -13.37 12.54 -12.24
N ALA A 22 -13.62 11.77 -11.18
CA ALA A 22 -13.99 12.30 -9.87
C ALA A 22 -12.92 13.24 -9.28
N VAL A 23 -11.63 12.91 -9.43
CA VAL A 23 -10.55 13.78 -8.97
C VAL A 23 -10.22 14.93 -9.93
N GLY A 24 -10.93 15.03 -11.06
CA GLY A 24 -10.77 16.09 -12.05
C GLY A 24 -9.65 15.86 -13.05
N LEU A 25 -9.13 14.64 -13.19
CA LEU A 25 -8.08 14.35 -14.17
C LEU A 25 -8.62 14.19 -15.60
N GLY A 26 -9.94 14.16 -15.79
CA GLY A 26 -10.59 14.00 -17.09
C GLY A 26 -10.90 12.54 -17.40
N ASP A 27 -11.00 12.21 -18.69
CA ASP A 27 -11.11 10.82 -19.13
C ASP A 27 -9.75 10.13 -19.13
N VAL A 28 -9.73 8.85 -18.75
CA VAL A 28 -8.56 8.00 -18.99
C VAL A 28 -8.56 7.65 -20.47
N PRO A 29 -7.46 7.88 -21.22
CA PRO A 29 -7.36 7.48 -22.62
C PRO A 29 -7.72 6.01 -22.81
N GLY A 30 -8.56 5.70 -23.80
CA GLY A 30 -9.04 4.33 -24.05
C GLY A 30 -7.90 3.33 -24.29
N GLU A 31 -6.80 3.81 -24.88
CA GLU A 31 -5.55 3.08 -25.11
C GLU A 31 -4.82 2.64 -23.82
N LEU A 32 -5.12 3.28 -22.68
CA LEU A 32 -4.60 2.92 -21.36
C LEU A 32 -5.56 2.00 -20.59
N LEU A 33 -6.87 2.17 -20.76
CA LEU A 33 -7.88 1.37 -20.05
C LEU A 33 -7.86 -0.11 -20.45
N GLY A 34 -7.67 -0.41 -21.74
CA GLY A 34 -7.57 -1.78 -22.23
C GLY A 34 -6.45 -2.56 -21.53
N PRO A 35 -5.19 -2.09 -21.60
CA PRO A 35 -4.06 -2.67 -20.88
C PRO A 35 -4.33 -2.81 -19.40
N ILE A 36 -4.76 -1.76 -18.70
CA ILE A 36 -4.93 -1.81 -17.25
C ILE A 36 -5.87 -2.95 -16.81
N GLY A 37 -6.87 -3.31 -17.62
CA GLY A 37 -7.72 -4.47 -17.35
C GLY A 37 -6.98 -5.82 -17.38
N THR A 38 -5.89 -5.94 -18.13
CA THR A 38 -5.06 -7.16 -18.20
C THR A 38 -4.01 -7.24 -17.09
N MET A 39 -3.83 -6.18 -16.29
CA MET A 39 -2.82 -6.14 -15.21
C MET A 39 -3.11 -7.16 -14.09
N LEU A 40 -4.37 -7.59 -13.97
CA LEU A 40 -4.79 -8.68 -13.06
C LEU A 40 -4.43 -10.08 -13.57
N GLY A 41 -3.95 -10.20 -14.81
CA GLY A 41 -3.72 -11.50 -15.46
C GLY A 41 -5.01 -12.25 -15.80
N PRO A 42 -4.90 -13.54 -16.19
CA PRO A 42 -6.05 -14.38 -16.53
C PRO A 42 -7.07 -14.49 -15.40
N GLY A 43 -6.64 -14.48 -14.13
CA GLY A 43 -7.56 -14.48 -12.98
C GLY A 43 -8.48 -13.25 -12.92
N GLY A 44 -8.17 -12.18 -13.66
CA GLY A 44 -9.02 -10.99 -13.76
C GLY A 44 -10.37 -11.22 -14.45
N SER A 45 -10.55 -12.33 -15.18
CA SER A 45 -11.84 -12.69 -15.79
C SER A 45 -12.85 -13.25 -14.78
N ARG A 46 -12.44 -13.49 -13.53
CA ARG A 46 -13.30 -13.95 -12.44
C ARG A 46 -14.50 -13.03 -12.25
N LEU A 47 -15.71 -13.59 -12.22
CA LEU A 47 -16.92 -12.81 -11.98
C LEU A 47 -17.02 -12.41 -10.51
N LEU A 48 -17.53 -11.21 -10.25
CA LEU A 48 -17.67 -10.69 -8.89
C LEU A 48 -18.74 -11.43 -8.07
N SER A 49 -19.69 -12.12 -8.71
CA SER A 49 -20.65 -12.98 -8.02
C SER A 49 -20.03 -14.22 -7.39
N GLU A 50 -18.81 -14.57 -7.81
CA GLU A 50 -18.14 -15.78 -7.40
C GLU A 50 -17.08 -15.47 -6.33
N PRO A 51 -16.75 -16.40 -5.41
CA PRO A 51 -15.80 -16.13 -4.34
C PRO A 51 -14.39 -15.77 -4.85
N PRO A 52 -13.56 -15.09 -4.04
CA PRO A 52 -12.19 -14.76 -4.41
C PRO A 52 -11.43 -15.97 -4.94
N LEU A 53 -10.77 -15.80 -6.09
CA LEU A 53 -9.98 -16.87 -6.72
C LEU A 53 -8.68 -17.15 -5.95
N TRP A 54 -8.15 -16.13 -5.29
CA TRP A 54 -6.93 -16.16 -4.49
C TRP A 54 -7.12 -15.31 -3.24
N SER A 55 -6.48 -15.70 -2.14
CA SER A 55 -6.52 -14.95 -0.88
C SER A 55 -5.49 -13.81 -0.93
N SER A 56 -5.76 -12.76 -1.70
CA SER A 56 -4.85 -11.62 -1.82
C SER A 56 -4.69 -10.90 -0.48
N GLU A 57 -3.45 -10.55 -0.14
CA GLU A 57 -3.13 -9.74 1.05
C GLU A 57 -3.25 -8.23 0.79
N LEU A 58 -3.59 -7.83 -0.45
CA LEU A 58 -3.69 -6.42 -0.83
C LEU A 58 -4.86 -5.71 -0.13
N SER A 59 -5.92 -6.46 0.22
CA SER A 59 -7.08 -5.93 0.93
C SER A 59 -7.63 -6.94 1.94
N ASP A 60 -8.40 -6.44 2.90
CA ASP A 60 -8.93 -7.25 4.00
C ASP A 60 -9.96 -8.29 3.52
N ASP A 61 -10.75 -7.97 2.48
CA ASP A 61 -11.76 -8.86 1.91
C ASP A 61 -11.23 -9.77 0.78
N LYS A 62 -9.90 -9.84 0.65
CA LYS A 62 -9.20 -10.65 -0.36
C LYS A 62 -9.39 -10.19 -1.79
N THR A 63 -9.91 -8.98 -2.01
CA THR A 63 -9.90 -8.34 -3.32
C THR A 63 -8.47 -8.03 -3.77
N PRO A 64 -8.04 -8.46 -4.97
CA PRO A 64 -6.70 -8.19 -5.51
C PRO A 64 -6.60 -6.80 -6.15
N ILE A 65 -7.35 -5.81 -5.65
CA ILE A 65 -7.48 -4.45 -6.19
C ILE A 65 -7.59 -3.44 -5.05
N GLU A 66 -6.67 -2.49 -5.01
CA GLU A 66 -6.72 -1.31 -4.13
C GLU A 66 -6.49 -0.02 -4.92
N PHE A 67 -7.25 1.03 -4.61
CA PHE A 67 -7.07 2.34 -5.21
C PHE A 67 -6.40 3.31 -4.23
N SER A 68 -5.74 4.33 -4.74
CA SER A 68 -5.32 5.45 -3.89
C SER A 68 -5.26 6.78 -4.63
N ILE A 69 -5.41 7.86 -3.87
CA ILE A 69 -5.35 9.24 -4.34
C ILE A 69 -4.21 9.94 -3.64
N ALA A 70 -3.26 10.49 -4.40
CA ALA A 70 -2.11 11.19 -3.86
C ALA A 70 -2.19 12.69 -4.15
N PHE A 71 -2.11 13.48 -3.08
CA PHE A 71 -2.05 14.93 -3.09
C PHE A 71 -0.58 15.35 -2.89
N GLU A 72 -0.07 16.21 -3.78
CA GLU A 72 1.33 16.64 -3.78
C GLU A 72 1.42 18.04 -4.41
N GLY A 73 1.99 19.01 -3.66
CA GLY A 73 2.07 20.40 -4.08
C GLY A 73 0.72 21.01 -4.51
N GLU A 74 0.76 22.00 -5.38
CA GLU A 74 -0.44 22.66 -5.94
C GLU A 74 -1.04 21.88 -7.14
N GLN A 75 -0.59 20.64 -7.38
CA GLN A 75 -0.99 19.88 -8.57
C GLN A 75 -2.33 19.17 -8.37
N THR A 76 -2.98 18.84 -9.48
CA THR A 76 -4.15 17.95 -9.45
C THR A 76 -3.74 16.60 -8.84
N PRO A 77 -4.58 15.99 -7.98
CA PRO A 77 -4.23 14.72 -7.34
C PRO A 77 -3.96 13.63 -8.37
N THR A 78 -3.12 12.68 -8.01
CA THR A 78 -2.81 11.48 -8.82
C THR A 78 -3.68 10.32 -8.38
N VAL A 79 -4.22 9.54 -9.32
CA VAL A 79 -4.92 8.27 -9.02
C VAL A 79 -3.97 7.11 -9.26
N ARG A 80 -4.01 6.12 -8.37
CA ARG A 80 -3.27 4.88 -8.51
C ARG A 80 -4.22 3.69 -8.38
N LEU A 81 -3.93 2.66 -9.14
CA LEU A 81 -4.50 1.33 -9.02
C LEU A 81 -3.37 0.38 -8.67
N CYS A 82 -3.49 -0.33 -7.57
CA CYS A 82 -2.61 -1.43 -7.17
C CYS A 82 -3.36 -2.74 -7.36
N VAL A 83 -2.71 -3.74 -7.93
CA VAL A 83 -3.28 -5.07 -8.11
C VAL A 83 -2.28 -6.15 -7.72
N GLU A 84 -2.79 -7.33 -7.39
CA GLU A 84 -2.01 -8.57 -7.38
C GLU A 84 -2.36 -9.36 -8.67
N PRO A 85 -1.44 -9.48 -9.64
CA PRO A 85 -1.70 -10.29 -10.83
C PRO A 85 -1.85 -11.77 -10.47
N MET A 86 -2.82 -12.45 -11.09
CA MET A 86 -3.18 -13.82 -10.77
C MET A 86 -3.28 -14.68 -12.03
N ALA A 87 -2.75 -15.90 -11.94
CA ALA A 87 -2.96 -16.94 -12.94
C ALA A 87 -4.41 -17.46 -12.87
N GLU A 88 -4.86 -18.16 -13.92
CA GLU A 88 -6.19 -18.80 -13.97
C GLU A 88 -6.34 -19.86 -12.87
N SER A 89 -5.29 -20.64 -12.64
CA SER A 89 -5.15 -21.54 -11.50
C SER A 89 -4.05 -20.99 -10.58
N PRO A 90 -4.39 -20.14 -9.59
CA PRO A 90 -3.39 -19.40 -8.85
C PRO A 90 -2.64 -20.29 -7.86
N SER A 91 -1.33 -20.09 -7.84
CA SER A 91 -0.39 -20.51 -6.80
C SER A 91 0.65 -19.41 -6.66
N HIS A 92 1.45 -19.40 -5.59
CA HIS A 92 2.50 -18.38 -5.46
C HIS A 92 3.42 -18.37 -6.70
N ALA A 93 3.93 -19.54 -7.12
CA ALA A 93 4.78 -19.66 -8.29
C ALA A 93 4.07 -19.24 -9.59
N ALA A 94 2.81 -19.64 -9.80
CA ALA A 94 2.06 -19.27 -10.99
C ALA A 94 1.77 -17.76 -11.05
N ASN A 95 1.46 -17.15 -9.90
CA ASN A 95 1.22 -15.70 -9.79
C ASN A 95 2.52 -14.90 -9.99
N VAL A 96 3.66 -15.40 -9.52
CA VAL A 96 4.98 -14.81 -9.83
C VAL A 96 5.26 -14.86 -11.34
N GLN A 97 5.03 -16.02 -11.97
CA GLN A 97 5.28 -16.21 -13.39
C GLN A 97 4.44 -15.25 -14.24
N ILE A 98 3.12 -15.21 -14.02
CA ILE A 98 2.24 -14.31 -14.79
C ILE A 98 2.56 -12.83 -14.52
N SER A 99 2.97 -12.48 -13.29
CA SER A 99 3.38 -11.11 -12.96
C SER A 99 4.60 -10.69 -13.78
N LYS A 100 5.60 -11.57 -13.95
CA LYS A 100 6.79 -11.30 -14.79
C LYS A 100 6.41 -11.12 -16.25
N GLU A 101 5.53 -11.97 -16.79
CA GLU A 101 5.05 -11.86 -18.17
C GLU A 101 4.30 -10.55 -18.42
N ILE A 102 3.44 -10.14 -17.49
CA ILE A 102 2.71 -8.86 -17.57
C ILE A 102 3.69 -7.68 -17.52
N LEU A 103 4.67 -7.71 -16.62
CA LEU A 103 5.68 -6.66 -16.52
C LEU A 103 6.52 -6.53 -17.79
N GLN A 104 6.90 -7.64 -18.41
CA GLN A 104 7.61 -7.66 -19.69
C GLN A 104 6.75 -7.07 -20.83
N LEU A 105 5.48 -7.47 -20.93
CA LEU A 105 4.56 -6.91 -21.92
C LEU A 105 4.40 -5.38 -21.73
N TYR A 106 4.36 -4.93 -20.48
CA TYR A 106 4.15 -3.52 -20.15
C TYR A 106 5.41 -2.70 -20.35
N SER A 107 6.60 -3.27 -20.10
CA SER A 107 7.88 -2.59 -20.32
C SER A 107 8.06 -2.27 -21.80
N GLU A 108 7.71 -3.22 -22.68
CA GLU A 108 7.71 -3.03 -24.13
C GLU A 108 6.67 -1.98 -24.55
N ARG A 109 5.43 -2.11 -24.07
CA ARG A 109 4.33 -1.23 -24.45
C ARG A 109 4.51 0.22 -24.02
N PHE A 110 5.02 0.43 -22.81
CA PHE A 110 5.17 1.76 -22.21
C PHE A 110 6.63 2.24 -22.19
N SER A 111 7.54 1.48 -22.80
CA SER A 111 8.96 1.83 -23.00
C SER A 111 9.69 2.20 -21.70
N PHE A 112 9.51 1.41 -20.64
CA PHE A 112 10.28 1.53 -19.40
C PHE A 112 11.26 0.37 -19.21
N SER A 113 12.33 0.59 -18.45
CA SER A 113 13.33 -0.44 -18.16
C SER A 113 12.93 -1.32 -16.98
N LEU A 114 13.26 -2.62 -17.08
CA LEU A 114 13.16 -3.60 -16.01
C LEU A 114 14.51 -3.90 -15.34
N ASP A 115 15.59 -3.18 -15.68
CA ASP A 115 16.95 -3.50 -15.23
C ASP A 115 17.08 -3.54 -13.69
N GLN A 116 16.41 -2.62 -12.98
CA GLN A 116 16.40 -2.62 -11.51
C GLN A 116 15.57 -3.77 -10.93
N PHE A 117 14.48 -4.14 -11.62
CA PHE A 117 13.66 -5.30 -11.25
C PHE A 117 14.48 -6.58 -11.40
N ASP A 118 15.14 -6.78 -12.54
CA ASP A 118 15.90 -8.00 -12.83
C ASP A 118 17.03 -8.20 -11.84
N GLN A 119 17.73 -7.12 -11.45
CA GLN A 119 18.83 -7.16 -10.47
C GLN A 119 18.44 -7.72 -9.09
N VAL A 120 17.17 -7.60 -8.68
CA VAL A 120 16.73 -8.01 -7.34
C VAL A 120 15.63 -9.07 -7.36
N SER A 121 15.03 -9.35 -8.51
CA SER A 121 13.88 -10.25 -8.64
C SER A 121 14.17 -11.64 -8.05
N GLU A 122 15.35 -12.19 -8.31
CA GLU A 122 15.78 -13.50 -7.78
C GLU A 122 15.88 -13.55 -6.25
N LEU A 123 16.10 -12.40 -5.59
CA LEU A 123 16.18 -12.34 -4.13
C LEU A 123 14.80 -12.51 -3.47
N PHE A 124 13.74 -12.16 -4.18
CA PHE A 124 12.39 -12.03 -3.62
C PHE A 124 11.36 -12.95 -4.26
N LEU A 125 11.68 -13.58 -5.40
CA LEU A 125 10.73 -14.32 -6.23
C LEU A 125 11.20 -15.75 -6.50
N ASP A 126 11.88 -16.36 -5.52
CA ASP A 126 12.22 -17.79 -5.61
C ASP A 126 10.91 -18.61 -5.64
N PRO A 127 10.62 -19.36 -6.71
CA PRO A 127 9.40 -20.16 -6.83
C PRO A 127 9.32 -21.32 -5.82
N GLY A 128 10.44 -21.71 -5.20
CA GLY A 128 10.48 -22.72 -4.13
C GLY A 128 10.07 -22.19 -2.76
N LEU A 129 9.92 -20.87 -2.62
CA LEU A 129 9.61 -20.22 -1.35
C LEU A 129 8.23 -19.56 -1.39
N ALA A 130 7.39 -19.90 -0.43
CA ALA A 130 6.04 -19.35 -0.33
C ALA A 130 6.07 -17.99 0.38
N GLY A 131 5.82 -16.91 -0.36
CA GLY A 131 5.65 -15.56 0.20
C GLY A 131 4.20 -15.18 0.48
N ARG A 132 4.00 -14.16 1.33
CA ARG A 132 2.67 -13.58 1.67
C ARG A 132 1.84 -13.16 0.45
N PHE A 133 2.50 -12.68 -0.59
CA PHE A 133 1.93 -12.38 -1.90
C PHE A 133 3.01 -12.59 -2.96
N ALA A 134 2.63 -12.74 -4.23
CA ALA A 134 3.58 -12.92 -5.32
C ALA A 134 4.31 -11.60 -5.65
N ILE A 135 3.61 -10.69 -6.33
CA ILE A 135 4.06 -9.33 -6.64
C ILE A 135 2.82 -8.45 -6.60
N TRP A 136 2.92 -7.26 -6.02
CA TRP A 136 1.92 -6.23 -6.30
C TRP A 136 2.42 -5.27 -7.36
N VAL A 137 1.55 -4.92 -8.30
CA VAL A 137 1.84 -3.98 -9.38
C VAL A 137 0.93 -2.78 -9.23
N SER A 138 1.51 -1.58 -9.16
CA SER A 138 0.75 -0.34 -9.12
C SER A 138 0.99 0.49 -10.36
N VAL A 139 -0.09 0.87 -11.03
CA VAL A 139 -0.09 1.90 -12.09
C VAL A 139 -0.45 3.25 -11.48
N VAL A 140 0.26 4.28 -11.90
CA VAL A 140 0.10 5.66 -11.44
C VAL A 140 -0.31 6.52 -12.64
N LEU A 141 -1.47 7.14 -12.56
CA LEU A 141 -2.03 8.00 -13.61
C LEU A 141 -2.09 9.45 -13.15
N LYS A 142 -1.40 10.32 -13.89
CA LYS A 142 -1.43 11.77 -13.72
C LYS A 142 -2.10 12.42 -14.93
N ARG A 143 -2.48 13.70 -14.79
CA ARG A 143 -3.09 14.46 -15.88
C ARG A 143 -2.10 14.60 -17.04
N ASN A 144 -2.50 14.16 -18.22
CA ASN A 144 -1.75 14.32 -19.47
C ASN A 144 -0.30 13.78 -19.41
N ASP A 145 -0.06 12.73 -18.62
CA ASP A 145 1.26 12.11 -18.45
C ASP A 145 1.20 10.63 -18.82
N THR A 146 2.36 10.06 -19.18
CA THR A 146 2.49 8.62 -19.42
C THR A 146 2.31 7.86 -18.10
N PRO A 147 1.61 6.71 -18.08
CA PRO A 147 1.52 5.88 -16.88
C PRO A 147 2.90 5.49 -16.39
N THR A 148 3.12 5.60 -15.08
CA THR A 148 4.31 5.03 -14.43
C THR A 148 3.92 3.84 -13.58
N PHE A 149 4.81 2.86 -13.46
CA PHE A 149 4.53 1.61 -12.76
C PHE A 149 5.38 1.48 -11.51
N LYS A 150 4.91 0.68 -10.56
CA LYS A 150 5.65 0.30 -9.36
C LYS A 150 5.42 -1.17 -9.08
N VAL A 151 6.44 -1.82 -8.57
CA VAL A 151 6.36 -3.22 -8.12
C VAL A 151 6.71 -3.31 -6.65
N TYR A 152 5.98 -4.15 -5.93
CA TYR A 152 6.24 -4.46 -4.54
C TYR A 152 6.58 -5.93 -4.42
N PHE A 153 7.59 -6.20 -3.59
CA PHE A 153 8.05 -7.51 -3.21
C PHE A 153 7.81 -7.70 -1.72
N THR A 154 7.62 -8.95 -1.31
CA THR A 154 7.64 -9.34 0.10
C THR A 154 8.99 -9.98 0.43
N PRO A 155 9.74 -9.47 1.42
CA PRO A 155 10.92 -10.15 1.96
C PRO A 155 10.57 -11.43 2.75
N ASP A 156 9.28 -11.67 3.00
CA ASP A 156 8.78 -12.74 3.87
C ASP A 156 8.49 -14.02 3.07
N GLN A 157 9.54 -14.56 2.44
CA GLN A 157 9.43 -15.79 1.65
C GLN A 157 9.55 -17.07 2.49
N GLN A 158 9.93 -17.01 3.78
CA GLN A 158 9.77 -18.14 4.76
C GLN A 158 10.24 -17.85 6.21
N ALA A 159 10.82 -16.69 6.53
CA ALA A 159 11.08 -16.28 7.92
C ALA A 159 11.41 -14.78 8.02
N LEU A 160 10.78 -14.07 8.94
CA LEU A 160 11.12 -12.69 9.31
C LEU A 160 12.62 -12.47 9.60
N ALA A 161 13.33 -13.53 9.98
CA ALA A 161 14.78 -13.51 10.26
C ALA A 161 15.67 -13.22 9.03
N VAL A 162 15.24 -13.57 7.81
CA VAL A 162 16.07 -13.36 6.60
C VAL A 162 15.82 -12.01 5.92
N ALA A 163 14.69 -11.36 6.19
CA ALA A 163 14.32 -10.09 5.57
C ALA A 163 15.41 -9.01 5.67
N PRO A 164 16.10 -8.79 6.82
CA PRO A 164 17.19 -7.82 6.89
C PRO A 164 18.31 -8.08 5.87
N ALA A 165 18.73 -9.34 5.71
CA ALA A 165 19.80 -9.70 4.78
C ALA A 165 19.39 -9.53 3.31
N LEU A 166 18.14 -9.86 2.97
CA LEU A 166 17.59 -9.63 1.62
C LEU A 166 17.54 -8.14 1.27
N ILE A 167 17.10 -7.30 2.22
CA ILE A 167 17.05 -5.86 2.04
C ILE A 167 18.45 -5.27 1.90
N GLU A 168 19.42 -5.71 2.71
CA GLU A 168 20.82 -5.28 2.60
C GLU A 168 21.41 -5.59 1.22
N GLN A 169 21.21 -6.83 0.74
CA GLN A 169 21.66 -7.26 -0.58
C GLN A 169 20.97 -6.49 -1.70
N ALA A 170 19.66 -6.29 -1.63
CA ALA A 170 18.90 -5.54 -2.64
C ALA A 170 19.35 -4.07 -2.72
N LEU A 171 19.54 -3.41 -1.57
CA LEU A 171 20.08 -2.05 -1.54
C LEU A 171 21.48 -1.98 -2.13
N ALA A 172 22.37 -2.92 -1.79
CA ALA A 172 23.72 -2.96 -2.33
C ALA A 172 23.73 -3.13 -3.86
N ARG A 173 22.93 -4.08 -4.40
CA ARG A 173 22.80 -4.29 -5.85
C ARG A 173 22.29 -3.06 -6.59
N LEU A 174 21.40 -2.29 -5.97
CA LEU A 174 20.83 -1.09 -6.57
C LEU A 174 21.65 0.19 -6.34
N GLY A 175 22.83 0.08 -5.74
CA GLY A 175 23.78 1.20 -5.58
C GLY A 175 23.70 1.94 -4.23
N PHE A 176 23.09 1.34 -3.21
CA PHE A 176 22.94 1.91 -1.86
C PHE A 176 23.58 1.04 -0.76
N PRO A 177 24.85 0.58 -0.89
CA PRO A 177 25.44 -0.35 0.08
C PRO A 177 25.55 0.23 1.50
N GLU A 178 25.67 1.55 1.64
CA GLU A 178 25.83 2.22 2.93
C GLU A 178 24.49 2.52 3.63
N ALA A 179 23.36 2.38 2.93
CA ALA A 179 22.05 2.76 3.43
C ALA A 179 21.50 1.81 4.50
N PHE A 180 21.90 0.54 4.49
CA PHE A 180 21.26 -0.48 5.31
C PHE A 180 21.56 -0.33 6.81
N ALA A 181 22.82 -0.07 7.18
CA ALA A 181 23.21 0.06 8.58
C ALA A 181 22.44 1.16 9.35
N PRO A 182 22.36 2.42 8.84
CA PRO A 182 21.56 3.46 9.49
C PRO A 182 20.06 3.14 9.42
N LEU A 183 19.57 2.57 8.32
CA LEU A 183 18.18 2.15 8.20
C LEU A 183 17.80 1.15 9.30
N ARG A 184 18.58 0.08 9.49
CA ARG A 184 18.35 -0.93 10.54
C ARG A 184 18.36 -0.31 11.93
N ARG A 185 19.33 0.57 12.22
CA ARG A 185 19.49 1.23 13.53
C ARG A 185 18.28 2.09 13.90
N HIS A 186 17.68 2.78 12.93
CA HIS A 186 16.61 3.73 13.17
C HIS A 186 15.22 3.13 12.95
N ALA A 187 15.04 2.29 11.95
CA ALA A 187 13.75 1.69 11.63
C ALA A 187 13.37 0.59 12.62
N LEU A 188 14.31 -0.21 13.11
CA LEU A 188 14.02 -1.34 13.99
C LEU A 188 14.35 -0.99 15.44
N ARG A 189 13.40 -1.21 16.34
CA ARG A 189 13.59 -1.15 17.79
C ARG A 189 14.49 -2.30 18.25
N PRO A 190 15.26 -2.12 19.33
CA PRO A 190 16.10 -3.19 19.87
C PRO A 190 15.28 -4.41 20.34
N GLU A 191 14.05 -4.21 20.79
CA GLU A 191 13.17 -5.27 21.25
C GLU A 191 12.73 -6.19 20.08
N PRO A 192 12.99 -7.50 20.16
CA PRO A 192 12.60 -8.44 19.11
C PRO A 192 11.09 -8.49 18.89
N GLY A 193 10.67 -8.64 17.63
CA GLY A 193 9.27 -8.86 17.24
C GLY A 193 8.39 -7.61 17.20
N LEU A 194 8.90 -6.43 17.58
CA LEU A 194 8.15 -5.18 17.52
C LEU A 194 8.24 -4.47 16.17
N ASP A 195 9.35 -4.62 15.46
CA ASP A 195 9.55 -4.02 14.14
C ASP A 195 10.11 -5.04 13.15
N GLN A 196 9.64 -5.00 11.90
CA GLN A 196 10.10 -5.90 10.85
C GLN A 196 10.05 -5.23 9.47
N PHE A 197 10.98 -5.59 8.59
CA PHE A 197 10.90 -5.18 7.18
C PHE A 197 9.80 -5.99 6.47
N THR A 198 8.84 -5.30 5.87
CA THR A 198 7.61 -5.93 5.34
C THR A 198 7.45 -5.83 3.83
N PHE A 199 7.98 -4.79 3.20
CA PHE A 199 7.93 -4.64 1.76
C PHE A 199 9.24 -4.06 1.22
N PHE A 200 9.52 -4.39 -0.02
CA PHE A 200 10.51 -3.70 -0.85
C PHE A 200 9.80 -3.26 -2.13
N SER A 201 10.03 -2.04 -2.61
CA SER A 201 9.40 -1.61 -3.87
C SER A 201 10.31 -0.78 -4.76
N LEU A 202 10.02 -0.86 -6.05
CA LEU A 202 10.70 -0.14 -7.11
C LEU A 202 9.69 0.68 -7.90
N ASP A 203 10.02 1.94 -8.18
CA ASP A 203 9.39 2.65 -9.29
C ASP A 203 10.01 2.13 -10.60
N LEU A 204 9.18 1.70 -11.55
CA LEU A 204 9.58 1.25 -12.87
C LEU A 204 9.47 2.42 -13.86
N GLY A 205 10.58 2.78 -14.50
CA GLY A 205 10.69 4.00 -15.29
C GLY A 205 12.14 4.48 -15.44
N GLU A 206 12.31 5.75 -15.83
CA GLU A 206 13.64 6.38 -15.95
C GLU A 206 14.39 6.36 -14.60
N ARG A 207 15.60 5.79 -14.61
CA ARG A 207 16.44 5.60 -13.41
C ARG A 207 16.60 6.85 -12.55
N LEU A 208 16.79 8.03 -13.17
CA LEU A 208 16.96 9.31 -12.47
C LEU A 208 15.74 9.74 -11.64
N ARG A 209 14.56 9.19 -11.95
CA ARG A 209 13.28 9.51 -11.29
C ARG A 209 12.73 8.33 -10.50
N SER A 210 13.30 7.14 -10.70
CA SER A 210 12.91 5.91 -10.02
C SER A 210 13.44 5.87 -8.60
N ARG A 211 12.56 5.46 -7.68
CA ARG A 211 12.90 5.29 -6.27
C ARG A 211 12.99 3.83 -5.93
N VAL A 212 13.95 3.51 -5.07
CA VAL A 212 13.98 2.27 -4.30
C VAL A 212 13.34 2.55 -2.95
N LYS A 213 12.42 1.70 -2.51
CA LYS A 213 11.74 1.88 -1.22
C LYS A 213 11.83 0.65 -0.34
N VAL A 214 12.20 0.86 0.91
CA VAL A 214 12.14 -0.16 1.97
C VAL A 214 11.01 0.17 2.91
N TYR A 215 10.24 -0.83 3.35
CA TYR A 215 9.13 -0.65 4.27
C TYR A 215 9.36 -1.43 5.56
N ALA A 216 9.04 -0.81 6.69
CA ALA A 216 9.08 -1.43 8.00
C ALA A 216 7.72 -1.27 8.69
N SER A 217 7.19 -2.37 9.23
CA SER A 217 6.00 -2.36 10.10
C SER A 217 6.42 -2.21 11.56
N HIS A 218 5.67 -1.41 12.30
CA HIS A 218 5.91 -1.07 13.70
C HIS A 218 4.71 -1.45 14.57
N PHE A 219 4.79 -2.60 15.23
CA PHE A 219 3.74 -3.13 16.09
C PHE A 219 3.73 -2.45 17.45
N ALA A 220 2.54 -2.11 17.96
CA ALA A 220 2.36 -1.44 19.25
C ALA A 220 3.23 -0.17 19.40
N ALA A 221 3.57 0.48 18.30
CA ALA A 221 4.41 1.68 18.28
C ALA A 221 3.63 2.90 18.72
N ASP A 222 4.30 3.83 19.39
CA ASP A 222 3.77 5.16 19.68
C ASP A 222 4.47 6.24 18.83
N VAL A 223 4.06 7.49 18.99
CA VAL A 223 4.66 8.63 18.26
C VAL A 223 6.17 8.76 18.47
N THR A 224 6.70 8.37 19.64
CA THR A 224 8.14 8.46 19.94
C THR A 224 8.92 7.45 19.09
N ASP A 225 8.39 6.23 18.97
CA ASP A 225 8.98 5.17 18.15
C ASP A 225 9.06 5.59 16.68
N ILE A 226 8.01 6.23 16.19
CA ILE A 226 7.89 6.68 14.80
C ILE A 226 8.73 7.93 14.53
N GLU A 227 8.80 8.88 15.46
CA GLU A 227 9.73 10.00 15.36
C GLU A 227 11.19 9.52 15.34
N ARG A 228 11.54 8.46 16.10
CA ARG A 228 12.86 7.82 16.03
C ARG A 228 13.11 7.19 14.65
N ALA A 229 12.13 6.48 14.10
CA ALA A 229 12.20 5.84 12.80
C ALA A 229 12.39 6.85 11.66
N GLY A 230 11.64 7.96 11.68
CA GLY A 230 11.71 9.01 10.66
C GLY A 230 13.04 9.78 10.61
N ARG A 231 13.82 9.81 11.71
CA ARG A 231 15.09 10.57 11.78
C ARG A 231 16.16 10.12 10.78
N VAL A 232 16.09 8.88 10.29
CA VAL A 232 17.06 8.41 9.30
C VAL A 232 16.93 9.18 7.98
N ALA A 233 15.73 9.62 7.62
CA ALA A 233 15.50 10.31 6.36
C ALA A 233 15.88 11.79 6.42
N ARG A 234 16.33 12.33 5.29
CA ARG A 234 16.69 13.73 5.13
C ARG A 234 15.41 14.58 5.00
N GLY A 235 15.40 15.75 5.63
CA GLY A 235 14.30 16.72 5.50
C GLY A 235 12.99 16.34 6.21
N VAL A 236 13.02 15.38 7.15
CA VAL A 236 11.86 15.11 8.01
C VAL A 236 11.86 16.10 9.17
N GLU A 237 10.84 16.96 9.19
CA GLU A 237 10.65 17.96 10.24
C GLU A 237 10.12 17.33 11.54
N PRO A 238 10.68 17.70 12.71
CA PRO A 238 10.16 17.27 14.02
C PRO A 238 8.68 17.65 14.21
N GLY A 239 7.92 16.83 14.95
CA GLY A 239 6.52 17.11 15.29
C GLY A 239 5.50 16.78 14.19
N ARG A 240 5.87 16.83 12.90
CA ARG A 240 4.94 16.52 11.79
C ARG A 240 4.34 15.11 11.86
N LEU A 241 5.15 14.13 12.26
CA LEU A 241 4.70 12.74 12.43
C LEU A 241 3.78 12.60 13.65
N ARG A 242 4.08 13.32 14.72
CA ARG A 242 3.23 13.39 15.91
C ARG A 242 1.85 13.94 15.56
N ASP A 243 1.80 15.13 14.95
CA ASP A 243 0.55 15.78 14.57
C ASP A 243 -0.31 14.88 13.67
N PHE A 244 0.32 14.19 12.73
CA PHE A 244 -0.34 13.21 11.87
C PHE A 244 -0.96 12.05 12.66
N CYS A 245 -0.22 11.45 13.60
CA CYS A 245 -0.74 10.37 14.45
C CYS A 245 -1.90 10.84 15.32
N TYR A 246 -1.81 12.03 15.93
CA TYR A 246 -2.92 12.58 16.71
C TYR A 246 -4.18 12.78 15.87
N LEU A 247 -4.01 13.34 14.67
CA LEU A 247 -5.14 13.66 13.80
C LEU A 247 -5.80 12.41 13.20
N VAL A 248 -4.99 11.55 12.57
CA VAL A 248 -5.49 10.41 11.80
C VAL A 248 -5.72 9.21 12.71
N GLY A 249 -4.81 9.00 13.65
CA GLY A 249 -4.82 7.90 14.61
C GLY A 249 -5.59 8.20 15.89
N GLY A 250 -6.13 9.40 16.10
CA GLY A 250 -6.91 9.72 17.29
C GLY A 250 -6.12 9.85 18.59
N GLY A 251 -4.78 9.87 18.53
CA GLY A 251 -3.91 9.99 19.70
C GLY A 251 -2.44 9.65 19.42
N PRO A 252 -1.60 9.59 20.47
CA PRO A 252 -0.17 9.29 20.34
C PRO A 252 0.14 7.79 20.17
N GLY A 253 -0.87 6.93 20.19
CA GLY A 253 -0.70 5.49 20.35
C GLY A 253 -0.67 5.06 21.82
N PRO A 254 -0.19 3.84 22.13
CA PRO A 254 0.40 2.90 21.18
C PRO A 254 -0.62 2.36 20.19
N PHE A 255 -0.21 2.17 18.95
CA PHE A 255 -1.03 1.62 17.87
C PHE A 255 -0.91 0.09 17.90
N ALA A 256 -1.76 -0.55 18.71
CA ALA A 256 -1.62 -1.96 19.10
C ALA A 256 -2.42 -2.95 18.23
N ALA A 257 -3.30 -2.46 17.35
CA ALA A 257 -4.00 -3.28 16.35
C ALA A 257 -3.10 -3.50 15.11
N ARG A 258 -3.54 -3.09 13.91
CA ARG A 258 -2.66 -3.12 12.74
C ARG A 258 -1.48 -2.15 12.91
N PRO A 259 -0.26 -2.57 12.55
CA PRO A 259 0.94 -1.78 12.78
C PRO A 259 0.97 -0.53 11.90
N LEU A 260 1.61 0.52 12.41
CA LEU A 260 2.07 1.61 11.56
C LEU A 260 3.12 1.10 10.57
N ILE A 261 3.21 1.69 9.38
CA ILE A 261 4.21 1.29 8.38
C ILE A 261 5.02 2.51 7.95
N SER A 262 6.33 2.46 8.17
CA SER A 262 7.28 3.42 7.60
C SER A 262 7.73 2.96 6.23
N SER A 263 7.87 3.88 5.27
CA SER A 263 8.58 3.64 4.02
C SER A 263 9.71 4.64 3.85
N TYR A 264 10.87 4.15 3.41
CA TYR A 264 12.10 4.91 3.22
C TYR A 264 12.44 4.90 1.75
N ALA A 265 12.48 6.07 1.12
CA ALA A 265 12.71 6.21 -0.31
C ALA A 265 14.12 6.72 -0.61
N PHE A 266 14.84 5.96 -1.41
CA PHE A 266 16.17 6.28 -1.94
C PHE A 266 16.04 6.69 -3.40
N VAL A 267 16.76 7.74 -3.77
CA VAL A 267 16.91 8.21 -5.15
C VAL A 267 18.39 8.21 -5.53
N GLU A 268 18.68 8.33 -6.82
CA GLU A 268 20.06 8.51 -7.28
C GLU A 268 20.72 9.72 -6.59
N GLY A 269 21.94 9.53 -6.10
CA GLY A 269 22.68 10.51 -5.29
C GLY A 269 22.50 10.34 -3.77
N ASP A 270 21.53 9.56 -3.31
CA ASP A 270 21.52 9.10 -1.92
C ASP A 270 22.66 8.09 -1.69
N THR A 271 23.28 8.16 -0.51
CA THR A 271 24.38 7.26 -0.11
C THR A 271 23.96 6.47 1.12
N ASP A 272 23.99 7.13 2.27
CA ASP A 272 23.80 6.57 3.60
C ASP A 272 22.38 6.75 4.12
N ARG A 273 21.61 7.70 3.57
CA ARG A 273 20.32 8.13 4.12
C ARG A 273 19.28 8.33 3.02
N PRO A 274 18.02 7.92 3.26
CA PRO A 274 16.95 8.11 2.29
C PRO A 274 16.54 9.58 2.20
N SER A 275 16.25 10.05 1.00
CA SER A 275 15.71 11.39 0.76
C SER A 275 14.20 11.51 1.00
N GLY A 276 13.47 10.41 1.12
CA GLY A 276 12.04 10.42 1.42
C GLY A 276 11.66 9.50 2.58
N TYR A 277 10.66 9.92 3.35
CA TYR A 277 10.01 9.12 4.39
C TYR A 277 8.51 9.16 4.21
N THR A 278 7.81 8.06 4.47
CA THR A 278 6.34 8.04 4.49
C THR A 278 5.87 7.24 5.67
N LEU A 279 4.94 7.78 6.44
CA LEU A 279 4.21 7.05 7.46
C LEU A 279 2.84 6.68 6.92
N HIS A 280 2.51 5.39 6.93
CA HIS A 280 1.18 4.87 6.62
C HIS A 280 0.51 4.44 7.92
N LEU A 281 -0.67 5.02 8.19
CA LEU A 281 -1.49 4.69 9.35
C LEU A 281 -2.72 3.91 8.87
N PRO A 282 -2.95 2.68 9.38
CA PRO A 282 -4.15 1.90 9.06
C PRO A 282 -5.37 2.50 9.77
N ILE A 283 -5.87 3.63 9.25
CA ILE A 283 -6.92 4.43 9.88
C ILE A 283 -8.16 3.59 10.20
N ARG A 284 -8.47 2.58 9.38
CA ARG A 284 -9.59 1.65 9.58
C ARG A 284 -9.59 0.94 10.92
N ASP A 285 -8.45 0.76 11.57
CA ASP A 285 -8.35 0.11 12.89
C ASP A 285 -8.48 1.10 14.04
N TYR A 286 -8.51 2.40 13.76
CA TYR A 286 -8.51 3.46 14.77
C TYR A 286 -9.75 4.35 14.73
N VAL A 287 -10.81 3.86 14.09
CA VAL A 287 -12.14 4.46 13.98
C VAL A 287 -13.25 3.43 14.22
N THR A 288 -14.47 3.89 14.51
CA THR A 288 -15.65 3.00 14.59
C THR A 288 -16.22 2.64 13.22
N ASP A 289 -16.14 3.56 12.25
CA ASP A 289 -16.77 3.48 10.92
C ASP A 289 -16.06 4.44 9.94
N ASP A 290 -16.37 4.31 8.65
CA ASP A 290 -15.73 5.14 7.63
C ASP A 290 -16.20 6.59 7.61
N GLN A 291 -17.28 6.94 8.30
CA GLN A 291 -17.69 8.34 8.45
C GLN A 291 -16.68 9.09 9.34
N GLN A 292 -16.17 8.44 10.39
CA GLN A 292 -15.03 8.96 11.16
C GLN A 292 -13.73 9.00 10.35
N SER A 293 -13.44 7.94 9.57
CA SER A 293 -12.27 7.94 8.68
C SER A 293 -12.30 9.14 7.73
N ARG A 294 -13.43 9.36 7.07
CA ARG A 294 -13.66 10.50 6.17
C ARG A 294 -13.43 11.84 6.87
N ALA A 295 -13.98 12.02 8.07
CA ALA A 295 -13.80 13.26 8.83
C ALA A 295 -12.33 13.56 9.13
N ARG A 296 -11.57 12.55 9.57
CA ARG A 296 -10.13 12.68 9.84
C ARG A 296 -9.32 12.93 8.56
N VAL A 297 -9.67 12.28 7.46
CA VAL A 297 -9.04 12.54 6.15
C VAL A 297 -9.28 13.97 5.66
N ASN A 298 -10.50 14.48 5.79
CA ASN A 298 -10.78 15.87 5.41
C ASN A 298 -10.00 16.88 6.25
N ALA A 299 -9.91 16.63 7.55
CA ALA A 299 -9.10 17.45 8.44
C ALA A 299 -7.60 17.37 8.06
N LEU A 300 -7.10 16.18 7.72
CA LEU A 300 -5.74 15.97 7.25
C LEU A 300 -5.44 16.75 5.96
N LEU A 301 -6.31 16.64 4.95
CA LEU A 301 -6.13 17.38 3.70
C LEU A 301 -6.13 18.88 3.95
N SER A 302 -7.09 19.38 4.74
CA SER A 302 -7.21 20.80 5.09
C SER A 302 -5.98 21.32 5.85
N GLN A 303 -5.48 20.56 6.84
CA GLN A 303 -4.28 20.90 7.61
C GLN A 303 -3.02 21.01 6.72
N HIS A 304 -2.98 20.27 5.61
CA HIS A 304 -1.88 20.30 4.65
C HIS A 304 -2.15 21.19 3.43
N GLY A 305 -3.23 21.99 3.45
CA GLY A 305 -3.55 22.93 2.38
C GLY A 305 -4.13 22.29 1.11
N PHE A 306 -4.50 21.01 1.14
CA PHE A 306 -5.06 20.33 -0.02
C PHE A 306 -6.60 20.47 -0.07
N PRO A 307 -7.18 20.61 -1.28
CA PRO A 307 -8.63 20.61 -1.42
C PRO A 307 -9.21 19.24 -1.06
N THR A 308 -10.31 19.23 -0.29
CA THR A 308 -11.03 18.01 0.11
C THR A 308 -11.94 17.47 -0.99
N ALA A 309 -12.44 18.36 -1.86
CA ALA A 309 -13.45 18.00 -2.87
C ALA A 309 -13.05 16.86 -3.83
N PRO A 310 -11.79 16.75 -4.31
CA PRO A 310 -11.36 15.58 -5.10
C PRO A 310 -11.48 14.26 -4.33
N PHE A 311 -11.10 14.24 -3.05
CA PHE A 311 -11.24 13.05 -2.21
C PHE A 311 -12.72 12.70 -1.99
N GLU A 312 -13.55 13.69 -1.63
CA GLU A 312 -14.98 13.48 -1.40
C GLU A 312 -15.70 12.89 -2.62
N ARG A 313 -15.40 13.40 -3.83
CA ARG A 313 -15.97 12.86 -5.07
C ARG A 313 -15.47 11.44 -5.36
N ALA A 314 -14.18 11.17 -5.10
CA ALA A 314 -13.62 9.85 -5.32
C ALA A 314 -14.16 8.81 -4.32
N LEU A 315 -14.34 9.19 -3.05
CA LEU A 315 -15.01 8.37 -2.06
C LEU A 315 -16.47 8.11 -2.46
N GLY A 316 -17.16 9.12 -2.99
CA GLY A 316 -18.54 8.98 -3.48
C GLY A 316 -18.71 8.01 -4.65
N VAL A 317 -17.68 7.81 -5.48
CA VAL A 317 -17.70 6.77 -6.53
C VAL A 317 -17.19 5.42 -6.06
N ALA A 318 -16.42 5.36 -4.96
CA ALA A 318 -15.90 4.10 -4.40
C ALA A 318 -16.89 3.43 -3.44
N ALA A 319 -17.54 4.22 -2.58
CA ALA A 319 -18.42 3.72 -1.56
C ALA A 319 -19.72 3.15 -2.15
N ARG A 320 -20.06 1.94 -1.76
CA ARG A 320 -21.28 1.22 -2.20
C ARG A 320 -22.31 1.03 -1.10
N ARG A 321 -22.08 1.69 0.03
CA ARG A 321 -22.88 1.67 1.25
C ARG A 321 -22.76 3.02 1.96
N PRO A 322 -23.67 3.34 2.89
CA PRO A 322 -23.44 4.40 3.86
C PRO A 322 -22.12 4.18 4.62
N LEU A 323 -21.40 5.26 4.91
CA LEU A 323 -20.09 5.19 5.54
C LEU A 323 -20.18 4.72 7.00
N GLU A 324 -21.29 5.03 7.68
CA GLU A 324 -21.61 4.56 9.03
C GLU A 324 -21.96 3.07 9.07
N GLY A 325 -22.25 2.47 7.91
CA GLY A 325 -22.66 1.07 7.78
C GLY A 325 -21.53 0.05 7.83
N GLY A 326 -20.27 0.49 7.91
CA GLY A 326 -19.10 -0.37 7.95
C GLY A 326 -17.79 0.40 8.12
N VAL A 327 -16.69 -0.33 8.19
CA VAL A 327 -15.34 0.20 8.35
C VAL A 327 -14.37 -0.50 7.40
N GLY A 328 -13.42 0.23 6.83
CA GLY A 328 -12.38 -0.34 5.95
C GLY A 328 -12.42 0.16 4.51
N MET A 329 -13.43 0.95 4.12
CA MET A 329 -13.44 1.64 2.83
C MET A 329 -12.23 2.56 2.68
N ILE A 330 -11.78 3.18 3.77
CA ILE A 330 -10.53 3.95 3.82
C ILE A 330 -9.51 3.15 4.64
N PRO A 331 -8.76 2.22 4.03
CA PRO A 331 -7.89 1.32 4.80
C PRO A 331 -6.69 2.03 5.39
N TYR A 332 -6.10 3.00 4.67
CA TYR A 332 -4.92 3.73 5.09
C TYR A 332 -5.02 5.22 4.73
N ALA A 333 -4.40 6.04 5.55
CA ALA A 333 -3.93 7.37 5.17
C ALA A 333 -2.42 7.44 5.37
N SER A 334 -1.71 8.15 4.50
CA SER A 334 -0.26 8.30 4.61
C SER A 334 0.22 9.72 4.44
N LEU A 335 1.26 10.06 5.18
CA LEU A 335 1.98 11.33 5.11
C LEU A 335 3.39 11.10 4.58
N ARG A 336 3.71 11.73 3.45
CA ARG A 336 5.04 11.76 2.83
C ARG A 336 5.78 13.01 3.25
N LEU A 337 7.01 12.82 3.72
CA LEU A 337 7.93 13.84 4.18
C LEU A 337 9.31 13.65 3.53
N GLY A 338 10.18 14.63 3.72
CA GLY A 338 11.53 14.64 3.19
C GLY A 338 11.65 15.48 1.92
N LEU A 339 12.77 15.31 1.23
CA LEU A 339 13.17 16.15 0.09
C LEU A 339 12.43 15.78 -1.20
N VAL A 340 11.81 14.59 -1.24
CA VAL A 340 11.22 14.03 -2.46
C VAL A 340 9.72 13.85 -2.29
N ARG A 341 8.95 14.68 -3.01
CA ARG A 341 7.49 14.54 -3.20
C ARG A 341 6.66 14.47 -1.91
N PRO A 342 6.77 15.48 -1.00
CA PRO A 342 5.97 15.52 0.22
C PRO A 342 4.47 15.67 -0.10
N GLY A 343 3.61 15.12 0.76
CA GLY A 343 2.16 15.20 0.58
C GLY A 343 1.36 14.11 1.29
N VAL A 344 0.06 14.01 0.98
CA VAL A 344 -0.88 13.07 1.63
C VAL A 344 -1.45 12.04 0.64
N THR A 345 -1.52 10.75 0.97
CA THR A 345 -2.19 9.73 0.15
C THR A 345 -3.28 9.06 0.94
N ILE A 346 -4.45 8.95 0.32
CA ILE A 346 -5.60 8.25 0.88
C ILE A 346 -5.83 7.00 0.05
N TYR A 347 -5.94 5.86 0.72
CA TYR A 347 -6.20 4.57 0.11
C TYR A 347 -7.69 4.28 0.17
N LEU A 348 -8.22 3.59 -0.83
CA LEU A 348 -9.63 3.23 -0.95
C LEU A 348 -9.73 1.74 -1.28
N SER A 349 -10.44 1.02 -0.42
CA SER A 349 -10.78 -0.39 -0.63
C SER A 349 -11.84 -0.54 -1.71
N SER A 350 -11.85 -1.69 -2.38
CA SER A 350 -12.89 -2.04 -3.33
C SER A 350 -14.11 -2.69 -2.65
N GLU A 351 -13.96 -3.32 -1.48
CA GLU A 351 -15.01 -4.06 -0.73
C GLU A 351 -15.85 -5.02 -1.60
N LEU A 352 -15.25 -5.72 -2.57
CA LEU A 352 -15.96 -6.58 -3.55
C LEU A 352 -16.59 -7.81 -2.94
N TYR A 353 -16.00 -8.32 -1.85
CA TYR A 353 -16.39 -9.61 -1.29
C TYR A 353 -16.96 -9.50 0.12
N GLU A 354 -16.45 -8.56 0.92
CA GLU A 354 -16.88 -8.38 2.29
C GLU A 354 -16.83 -6.92 2.72
N THR A 355 -17.73 -6.56 3.63
CA THR A 355 -17.69 -5.30 4.37
C THR A 355 -17.60 -5.61 5.86
N VAL A 356 -16.61 -5.03 6.54
CA VAL A 356 -16.47 -5.15 7.99
C VAL A 356 -17.52 -4.26 8.68
N ARG A 357 -18.21 -4.82 9.67
CA ARG A 357 -19.23 -4.09 10.44
C ARG A 357 -18.61 -2.96 11.28
N PRO A 358 -19.38 -1.90 11.60
CA PRO A 358 -18.92 -0.84 12.49
C PRO A 358 -18.53 -1.39 13.86
N ARG A 359 -17.53 -0.77 14.49
CA ARG A 359 -17.05 -1.13 15.82
C ARG A 359 -17.71 -0.29 16.91
N SER A 360 -17.86 -0.88 18.09
CA SER A 360 -18.18 -0.11 19.29
C SER A 360 -16.95 0.67 19.78
N TRP A 361 -17.16 1.74 20.53
CA TRP A 361 -16.08 2.49 21.17
C TRP A 361 -15.24 1.65 22.15
N ARG A 362 -15.84 0.60 22.75
CA ARG A 362 -15.12 -0.35 23.62
C ARG A 362 -14.13 -1.17 22.82
N ALA A 363 -14.59 -1.78 21.72
CA ALA A 363 -13.73 -2.55 20.83
C ALA A 363 -12.62 -1.67 20.22
N LEU A 364 -12.88 -0.39 19.99
CA LEU A 364 -11.87 0.55 19.52
C LEU A 364 -10.81 0.88 20.60
N ALA A 365 -11.20 0.96 21.88
CA ALA A 365 -10.26 1.26 22.96
C ALA A 365 -9.19 0.16 23.11
N ASP A 366 -9.55 -1.09 22.86
CA ASP A 366 -8.62 -2.22 22.90
C ASP A 366 -7.47 -2.09 21.89
N ASN A 367 -7.70 -1.38 20.77
CA ASN A 367 -6.70 -1.15 19.73
C ASN A 367 -5.56 -0.21 20.17
N TYR A 368 -5.70 0.46 21.33
CA TYR A 368 -4.64 1.27 21.95
C TYR A 368 -4.01 0.61 23.18
N SER A 369 -4.52 -0.54 23.61
CA SER A 369 -3.98 -1.23 24.77
C SER A 369 -2.80 -2.11 24.37
N ARG A 370 -1.66 -1.98 25.06
CA ARG A 370 -0.56 -2.95 24.98
C ARG A 370 -0.96 -4.25 25.69
N SER A 371 -1.99 -4.93 25.20
CA SER A 371 -2.19 -6.33 25.56
C SER A 371 -0.98 -7.10 25.03
N THR A 372 -0.37 -7.96 25.85
CA THR A 372 0.83 -8.75 25.59
C THR A 372 0.61 -9.81 24.50
N VAL A 373 0.31 -9.36 23.29
CA VAL A 373 0.34 -10.20 22.09
C VAL A 373 1.67 -9.91 21.44
N VAL A 374 2.67 -10.75 21.73
CA VAL A 374 3.85 -10.86 20.88
C VAL A 374 3.35 -11.39 19.54
N PRO A 375 3.38 -10.62 18.43
CA PRO A 375 2.92 -11.14 17.15
C PRO A 375 3.91 -12.21 16.69
N THR A 376 3.45 -13.42 16.44
CA THR A 376 4.25 -14.53 15.89
C THR A 376 4.57 -14.34 14.40
N GLY A 377 4.60 -13.10 13.90
CA GLY A 377 4.75 -12.80 12.48
C GLY A 377 3.54 -13.18 11.61
N ARG A 378 2.58 -13.95 12.17
CA ARG A 378 1.27 -14.20 11.57
C ARG A 378 0.26 -13.22 12.15
N ILE A 379 -0.60 -12.68 11.28
CA ILE A 379 -1.89 -12.15 11.72
C ILE A 379 -2.59 -13.30 12.47
N PRO A 380 -3.17 -13.08 13.66
CA PRO A 380 -3.89 -14.13 14.37
C PRO A 380 -4.91 -14.80 13.45
N GLU A 381 -4.86 -16.13 13.34
CA GLU A 381 -5.82 -16.98 12.62
C GLU A 381 -7.23 -16.99 13.28
N ASP A 382 -7.46 -16.14 14.29
CA ASP A 382 -8.68 -16.07 15.10
C ASP A 382 -9.80 -15.21 14.48
N LEU A 383 -10.00 -15.37 13.17
CA LEU A 383 -11.30 -15.19 12.53
C LEU A 383 -11.64 -16.41 11.64
N SER A 384 -11.21 -17.60 12.06
CA SER A 384 -11.84 -18.83 11.59
C SER A 384 -13.25 -18.94 12.18
N LEU A 385 -14.25 -18.47 11.42
CA LEU A 385 -15.63 -18.92 11.62
C LEU A 385 -15.70 -20.39 11.20
N ASN A 386 -15.39 -21.26 12.15
CA ASN A 386 -15.63 -22.70 12.02
C ASN A 386 -17.13 -23.00 12.13
N SER A 387 -17.57 -23.92 11.27
CA SER A 387 -18.65 -24.88 11.49
C SER A 387 -20.11 -24.39 11.42
N VAL A 388 -20.76 -24.61 10.27
CA VAL A 388 -22.05 -25.30 10.25
C VAL A 388 -22.04 -26.30 9.09
N LYS A 389 -22.58 -27.49 9.36
CA LYS A 389 -22.73 -28.67 8.49
C LYS A 389 -23.13 -28.41 7.06
#